data_AF-A0AB38DS35-F1
#
_entry.id   AF-A0AB38DS35-F1
#
_cell.length_a   1.000
_cell.length_b   1.000
_cell.length_c   1.000
_cell.angle_alpha   90.00
_cell.angle_beta   90.00
_cell.angle_gamma   90.00
#
_symmetry.space_group_name_H-M   'P 1'
#
loop_
_entity.id
_entity.type
_entity.pdbx_description
1 polymer ?
#
loop_
_entity_poly.entity_id
_entity_poly.type
_entity_poly.pdbx_seq_one_letter_code
_entity_poly.pdbx_strand_id
1 'polypeptide(L)' 'MWQRKWDEYKLLRVLSYRKFVSANREDPKDRQKRRCLIAASRKGLVELEFTPIDIVARLSPAKRYLYRKRSF' A
#
# COMPACT_ATOMS: atom_id res chain seq x y z
N MET A 1 24.00 2.92 1.62
CA MET A 1 23.13 2.06 2.45
C MET A 1 21.68 2.27 2.03
N TRP A 2 21.15 1.44 1.12
CA TRP A 2 19.78 1.57 0.63
C TRP A 2 18.81 1.09 1.69
N GLN A 3 18.49 1.93 2.68
CA GLN A 3 17.34 1.66 3.52
C GLN A 3 16.13 1.57 2.60
N ARG A 4 15.60 0.36 2.41
CA ARG A 4 14.39 0.03 1.64
C ARG A 4 13.16 0.64 2.34
N LYS A 5 13.13 1.96 2.49
CA LYS A 5 12.01 2.67 3.09
C LYS A 5 10.77 2.39 2.23
N TRP A 6 9.65 2.17 2.89
CA TRP A 6 8.35 2.10 2.23
C TRP A 6 7.85 3.53 2.05
N ASP A 7 7.78 3.96 0.80
CA ASP A 7 7.24 5.23 0.35
C ASP A 7 5.96 5.02 -0.48
N GLU A 8 5.17 6.09 -0.60
CA GLU A 8 3.88 6.06 -1.30
C GLU A 8 4.01 5.64 -2.76
N TYR A 9 5.05 6.10 -3.45
CA TYR A 9 5.32 5.74 -4.84
C TYR A 9 5.60 4.24 -4.97
N LYS A 10 6.46 3.69 -4.11
CA LYS A 10 6.74 2.25 -4.05
C LYS A 10 5.48 1.45 -3.74
N LEU A 11 4.62 1.91 -2.82
CA LEU A 11 3.34 1.26 -2.54
C LEU A 11 2.44 1.19 -3.76
N LEU A 12 2.25 2.33 -4.45
CA LEU A 12 1.39 2.40 -5.63
C LEU A 12 1.97 1.61 -6.81
N ARG A 13 3.29 1.64 -6.99
CA ARG A 13 3.98 0.82 -7.98
C ARG A 13 3.79 -0.66 -7.70
N VAL A 14 3.94 -1.11 -6.44
CA VAL A 14 3.68 -2.51 -6.10
C VAL A 14 2.23 -2.88 -6.36
N LEU A 15 1.29 -2.02 -5.99
CA LEU A 15 -0.14 -2.25 -6.23
C LEU A 15 -0.54 -2.15 -7.71
N SER A 16 0.26 -1.55 -8.58
CA SER A 16 -0.04 -1.48 -10.01
C SER A 16 0.09 -2.85 -10.69
N TYR A 17 0.94 -3.75 -10.17
CA TYR A 17 1.11 -5.11 -10.68
C TYR A 17 0.71 -6.20 -9.69
N ARG A 18 0.54 -5.90 -8.39
CA ARG A 18 -0.02 -6.82 -7.38
C ARG A 18 -1.41 -6.41 -6.96
N LYS A 19 -2.27 -7.40 -6.70
CA LYS A 19 -3.66 -7.16 -6.25
C LYS A 19 -3.75 -6.48 -4.87
N PHE A 20 -2.79 -6.72 -3.98
CA PHE A 20 -2.76 -6.15 -2.64
C PHE A 20 -1.34 -6.16 -2.04
N VAL A 21 -1.15 -5.40 -0.96
CA VAL A 21 0.05 -5.39 -0.12
C VAL A 21 -0.37 -5.62 1.33
N SER A 22 0.11 -6.69 1.96
CA SER A 22 -0.10 -6.96 3.40
C SER A 22 1.08 -6.48 4.23
N ALA A 23 0.85 -6.03 5.46
CA ALA A 23 1.87 -5.69 6.45
C ALA A 23 1.46 -6.23 7.82
N ASN A 24 2.35 -6.96 8.48
CA ASN A 24 2.06 -7.57 9.78
C ASN A 24 1.95 -6.50 10.88
N ARG A 25 0.96 -6.66 11.77
CA ARG A 25 0.67 -5.71 12.87
C ARG A 25 1.70 -5.76 13.99
N GLU A 26 2.36 -6.87 14.18
CA GLU A 26 3.28 -7.09 15.30
C GLU A 26 4.74 -7.04 14.85
N ASP A 27 5.02 -7.30 13.58
CA ASP A 27 6.39 -7.23 13.06
C ASP A 27 6.95 -5.78 13.08
N PRO A 28 8.07 -5.54 13.79
CA PRO A 28 8.73 -4.23 13.83
C PRO A 28 9.31 -3.82 12.46
N LYS A 29 9.67 -4.76 11.60
CA LYS A 29 10.16 -4.48 10.23
C LYS A 29 9.07 -3.86 9.35
N ASP A 30 7.81 -4.21 9.63
CA ASP A 30 6.64 -3.69 8.92
C ASP A 30 6.10 -2.38 9.51
N ARG A 31 6.69 -1.85 10.59
CA ARG A 31 6.23 -0.59 11.21
C ARG A 31 6.18 0.57 10.22
N GLN A 32 7.20 0.71 9.37
CA GLN A 32 7.25 1.78 8.37
C GLN A 32 6.24 1.52 7.23
N LYS A 33 6.10 0.26 6.82
CA LYS A 33 5.13 -0.16 5.81
C LYS A 33 3.71 0.15 6.26
N ARG A 34 3.35 -0.19 7.51
CA ARG A 34 2.04 0.14 8.11
C ARG A 34 1.76 1.63 8.12
N ARG A 35 2.73 2.47 8.51
CA ARG A 35 2.59 3.93 8.44
C ARG A 35 2.32 4.40 7.01
N CYS A 36 3.00 3.82 6.03
CA CYS A 36 2.77 4.13 4.61
C CYS A 36 1.37 3.70 4.15
N LEU A 37 0.90 2.51 4.53
CA LEU A 37 -0.44 2.03 4.20
C LEU A 37 -1.53 2.97 4.76
N ILE A 38 -1.40 3.36 6.03
CA ILE A 38 -2.33 4.27 6.70
C ILE A 38 -2.31 5.66 6.05
N ALA A 39 -1.12 6.20 5.75
CA ALA A 39 -1.00 7.50 5.09
C ALA A 39 -1.64 7.50 3.68
N ALA A 40 -1.41 6.45 2.89
CA ALA A 40 -2.01 6.30 1.57
C ALA A 40 -3.54 6.15 1.65
N SER A 41 -4.04 5.47 2.69
CA SER A 41 -5.48 5.34 2.92
C SER A 41 -6.13 6.67 3.30
N ARG A 42 -5.49 7.48 4.17
CA ARG A 42 -5.95 8.84 4.49
C ARG A 42 -6.04 9.75 3.27
N LYS A 43 -5.25 9.50 2.23
CA LYS A 43 -5.30 10.22 0.95
C LYS A 43 -6.30 9.63 -0.06
N GLY A 44 -7.06 8.60 0.32
CA GLY A 44 -7.99 7.90 -0.57
C GLY A 44 -7.31 7.15 -1.73
N LEU A 45 -6.01 6.82 -1.59
CA LEU A 45 -5.26 6.10 -2.62
C LEU A 45 -5.49 4.59 -2.56
N VAL A 46 -5.63 4.08 -1.33
CA VAL A 46 -5.79 2.66 -1.03
C VAL A 46 -6.90 2.45 -0.01
N GLU A 47 -7.56 1.31 -0.13
CA GLU A 47 -8.49 0.79 0.88
C GLU A 47 -7.72 -0.16 1.80
N LEU A 48 -7.97 -0.04 3.10
CA LEU A 48 -7.36 -0.90 4.11
C LEU A 48 -8.37 -1.91 4.60
N GLU A 49 -7.97 -3.17 4.57
CA GLU A 49 -8.63 -4.29 5.24
C GLU A 49 -7.77 -4.69 6.43
N PHE A 50 -8.37 -4.75 7.60
CA PHE A 50 -7.70 -5.17 8.82
C PHE A 50 -8.06 -6.61 9.11
N THR A 51 -7.05 -7.48 9.14
CA THR A 51 -7.19 -8.82 9.70
C THR A 51 -6.62 -8.83 11.13
N PRO A 52 -6.83 -9.91 11.91
CA PRO A 52 -6.28 -10.00 13.26
C PRO A 52 -4.74 -9.85 13.28
N ILE A 53 -4.07 -10.35 12.25
CA ILE A 53 -2.60 -10.47 12.18
C ILE A 53 -1.99 -9.43 11.23
N ASP A 54 -2.70 -9.04 10.17
CA ASP A 54 -2.19 -8.21 9.09
C ASP A 54 -3.06 -6.98 8.79
N ILE A 55 -2.44 -5.98 8.18
CA ILE A 55 -3.09 -4.87 7.51
C ILE A 55 -2.89 -5.06 6.02
N VAL A 56 -3.98 -5.23 5.27
CA VAL A 56 -3.96 -5.42 3.82
C VAL A 56 -4.39 -4.13 3.14
N ALA A 57 -3.58 -3.62 2.22
CA ALA A 57 -3.90 -2.48 1.39
C ALA A 57 -4.20 -2.90 -0.04
N ARG A 58 -5.28 -2.37 -0.60
CA ARG A 58 -5.71 -2.55 -1.99
C ARG A 58 -5.83 -1.20 -2.66
N LEU A 59 -5.52 -1.10 -3.96
CA LEU A 59 -5.81 0.12 -4.71
C LEU A 59 -7.32 0.37 -4.71
N SER A 60 -7.73 1.59 -4.36
CA SER A 60 -9.14 1.97 -4.45
C SER A 60 -9.62 1.85 -5.92
N PRO A 61 -10.86 1.39 -6.19
CA PRO A 61 -11.39 1.23 -7.55
C PRO A 61 -11.23 2.50 -8.41
N ALA A 62 -11.45 3.68 -7.83
CA ALA A 62 -11.31 4.96 -8.51
C ALA A 62 -9.87 5.22 -8.98
N LYS A 63 -8.87 4.84 -8.18
CA LYS A 63 -7.44 4.99 -8.52
C LYS A 63 -6.92 3.86 -9.38
N ARG A 64 -7.47 2.65 -9.26
CA ARG A 64 -7.13 1.52 -10.14
C ARG A 64 -7.42 1.84 -11.61
N TYR A 65 -8.51 2.56 -11.88
CA TYR A 65 -8.84 3.05 -13.23
C TYR A 65 -7.86 4.13 -13.72
N LEU A 66 -7.51 5.09 -12.87
CA LEU A 66 -6.53 6.15 -13.17
C LEU A 66 -5.12 5.60 -13.45
N TYR A 67 -4.63 4.68 -12.61
CA TYR A 67 -3.31 4.08 -12.81
C TYR A 67 -3.27 3.12 -14.00
N ARG A 68 -4.38 2.46 -14.34
CA ARG A 68 -4.46 1.63 -15.55
C ARG A 68 -4.49 2.47 -16.83
N LYS A 69 -5.11 3.66 -16.80
CA LYS A 69 -5.12 4.60 -17.95
C LYS A 69 -3.81 5.37 -18.15
N ARG A 70 -2.98 5.50 -17.11
CA ARG A 70 -1.70 6.25 -17.16
C ARG A 70 -0.49 5.39 -17.54
N SER A 71 -0.74 4.12 -17.89
CA SER A 71 0.27 3.16 -18.38
C SER A 71 0.16 2.93 -19.90
N PHE A 72 -0.37 3.90 -20.65
CA PHE A 72 -0.28 3.93 -22.11
C PHE A 72 0.70 5.02 -22.53
#